data_AF-A0A2D6GGT1-F1
#
_entry.id   AF-A0A2D6GGT1-F1
#
_cell.length_a   1.000
_cell.length_b   1.000
_cell.length_c   1.000
_cell.angle_alpha   90.00
_cell.angle_beta   90.00
_cell.angle_gamma   90.00
#
_symmetry.space_group_name_H-M   'P 1'
#
loop_
_entity.id
_entity.type
_entity.pdbx_description
1 polymer ?
#
loop_
_entity_poly.entity_id
_entity_poly.type
_entity_poly.pdbx_seq_one_letter_code
_entity_poly.pdbx_strand_id
1 'polypeptide(L)'
;MLPNVQLQSVSRDDVKRIAEWLAVEDVAERWFGHYECGDPVHRGYEPALMIDASDADWNRLFRDDRQRLIYSVHTEEHGHIGEVQALFDGEGNAELSLLIGRKDLWRHGYGASTAMQLLDRLFSDYPVQRAWVSIPEGNTPALRLFAKLGFVSWNGRKRCTRPDGSPIRSKYLGLGVADYRSRTMSPNAKPPLPLVTVTGAPGSGSERVAHAVSRLLQVEAVDAEITRALCRVLGRSVGELESLESSYRSIWAKFIRAMSGPLERYGTFDASAEWSGALSMDQYVGPPECLTREEYVNGLRAAIASVAADRDAVIHGHGSHLFAPKARQALHVFTRKTHQHRVLDVQEADGTDLKTASAIVRKEERKFVAVYQGLFGIDPMDQTQYDICVSMDHLSVDAAAQLVAGAARSMTPPSGTGALGRYASRVTA
;
A
#
# COMPACT_ATOMS: atom_id res chain seq x y z
N MET A 1 20.83 -19.83 -3.99
CA MET A 1 19.53 -19.27 -3.56
C MET A 1 19.28 -19.73 -2.14
N LEU A 2 18.57 -18.92 -1.34
CA LEU A 2 18.13 -19.33 0.00
C LEU A 2 16.92 -20.28 -0.13
N PRO A 3 16.79 -21.30 0.74
CA PRO A 3 15.65 -22.21 0.70
C PRO A 3 14.34 -21.50 1.07
N ASN A 4 13.23 -21.94 0.49
CA ASN A 4 11.92 -21.42 0.86
C ASN A 4 11.50 -21.97 2.22
N VAL A 5 10.99 -21.09 3.09
CA VAL A 5 10.40 -21.45 4.39
C VAL A 5 9.02 -20.81 4.49
N GLN A 6 8.19 -21.28 5.41
CA GLN A 6 6.89 -20.69 5.70
C GLN A 6 6.76 -20.55 7.21
N LEU A 7 6.39 -19.35 7.67
CA LEU A 7 6.07 -19.11 9.08
C LEU A 7 4.59 -19.40 9.31
N GLN A 8 4.29 -20.43 10.09
CA GLN A 8 2.94 -20.89 10.36
C GLN A 8 2.59 -20.74 11.84
N SER A 9 1.29 -20.70 12.16
CA SER A 9 0.81 -20.79 13.53
C SER A 9 1.29 -22.09 14.17
N VAL A 10 1.73 -21.99 15.43
CA VAL A 10 2.23 -23.15 16.17
C VAL A 10 1.12 -24.19 16.33
N SER A 11 1.49 -25.46 16.17
CA SER A 11 0.63 -26.61 16.46
C SER A 11 1.17 -27.44 17.63
N ARG A 12 0.32 -28.25 18.27
CA ARG A 12 0.74 -29.12 19.38
C ARG A 12 1.82 -30.14 18.96
N ASP A 13 1.76 -30.63 17.73
CA ASP A 13 2.78 -31.56 17.22
C ASP A 13 4.10 -30.85 16.92
N ASP A 14 4.07 -29.56 16.59
CA ASP A 14 5.28 -28.74 16.49
C ASP A 14 5.93 -28.55 17.86
N VAL A 15 5.13 -28.25 18.89
CA VAL A 15 5.60 -28.14 20.28
C VAL A 15 6.25 -29.44 20.77
N LYS A 16 5.65 -30.61 20.47
CA LYS A 16 6.26 -31.91 20.80
C LYS A 16 7.64 -32.06 20.17
N ARG A 17 7.77 -31.74 18.87
CA ARG A 17 9.07 -31.79 18.17
C ARG A 17 10.09 -30.81 18.75
N ILE A 18 9.66 -29.61 19.15
CA ILE A 18 10.53 -28.65 19.84
C ILE A 18 11.04 -29.23 21.16
N ALA A 19 10.18 -29.88 21.95
CA ALA A 19 10.58 -30.55 23.18
C ALA A 19 11.64 -31.64 22.93
N GLU A 20 11.43 -32.48 21.91
CA GLU A 20 12.38 -33.52 21.50
C GLU A 20 13.73 -32.95 21.05
N TRP A 21 13.70 -31.86 20.27
CA TRP A 21 14.92 -31.21 19.79
C TRP A 21 15.70 -30.56 20.93
N LEU A 22 15.03 -29.90 21.87
CA LEU A 22 15.70 -29.27 23.02
C LEU A 22 16.21 -30.27 24.06
N ALA A 23 15.75 -31.52 24.05
CA ALA A 23 16.35 -32.58 24.85
C ALA A 23 17.77 -32.96 24.37
N VAL A 24 18.16 -32.55 23.16
CA VAL A 24 19.50 -32.76 22.61
C VAL A 24 20.37 -31.54 22.91
N GLU A 25 21.41 -31.72 23.75
CA GLU A 25 22.30 -30.66 24.24
C GLU A 25 22.84 -29.76 23.11
N ASP A 26 23.42 -30.35 22.06
CA ASP A 26 23.92 -29.62 20.86
C ASP A 26 22.89 -28.69 20.22
N VAL A 27 21.60 -29.01 20.31
CA VAL A 27 20.50 -28.25 19.70
C VAL A 27 20.03 -27.17 20.66
N ALA A 28 19.89 -27.51 21.95
CA ALA A 28 19.56 -26.57 23.01
C ALA A 28 20.60 -25.45 23.12
N GLU A 29 21.89 -25.76 23.05
CA GLU A 29 22.98 -24.77 23.05
C GLU A 29 22.95 -23.82 21.84
N ARG A 30 22.27 -24.21 20.76
CA ARG A 30 22.13 -23.40 19.55
C ARG A 30 20.86 -22.56 19.52
N TRP A 31 19.89 -22.83 20.38
CA TRP A 31 18.79 -21.90 20.66
C TRP A 31 19.36 -20.62 21.29
N PHE A 32 18.89 -19.45 20.84
CA PHE A 32 19.31 -18.15 21.38
C PHE A 32 18.10 -17.23 21.56
N GLY A 33 18.13 -16.31 22.54
CA GLY A 33 16.97 -15.50 22.96
C GLY A 33 16.84 -15.32 24.48
N HIS A 34 17.89 -14.82 25.15
CA HIS A 34 17.96 -14.78 26.62
C HIS A 34 17.30 -13.53 27.24
N TYR A 35 16.11 -13.67 27.84
CA TYR A 35 15.60 -12.76 28.87
C TYR A 35 16.25 -12.93 30.25
N GLU A 36 17.50 -12.53 30.39
CA GLU A 36 18.16 -12.44 31.71
C GLU A 36 18.65 -13.79 32.24
N CYS A 37 19.98 -13.85 32.31
CA CYS A 37 20.91 -14.74 32.96
C CYS A 37 20.44 -16.16 33.41
N GLY A 38 20.84 -17.20 32.66
CA GLY A 38 20.59 -18.62 32.98
C GLY A 38 20.94 -19.55 31.80
N ASP A 39 20.69 -20.86 31.93
CA ASP A 39 20.84 -21.88 30.86
C ASP A 39 19.93 -21.58 29.64
N PRO A 40 20.16 -22.19 28.46
CA PRO A 40 19.27 -22.01 27.30
C PRO A 40 17.87 -22.55 27.60
N VAL A 41 16.94 -21.66 27.95
CA VAL A 41 15.53 -21.97 28.23
C VAL A 41 14.66 -21.52 27.07
N HIS A 42 13.70 -22.37 26.69
CA HIS A 42 12.65 -22.03 25.73
C HIS A 42 11.66 -21.02 26.37
N ARG A 43 11.91 -19.73 26.19
CA ARG A 43 11.29 -18.69 27.05
C ARG A 43 9.89 -18.24 26.66
N GLY A 44 9.38 -18.66 25.51
CA GLY A 44 7.97 -18.44 25.19
C GLY A 44 7.07 -19.30 26.07
N TYR A 45 7.47 -20.55 26.27
CA TYR A 45 6.75 -21.57 27.03
C TYR A 45 7.66 -22.77 27.25
N GLU A 46 7.39 -23.56 28.27
CA GLU A 46 8.05 -24.85 28.46
C GLU A 46 7.39 -25.90 27.56
N PRO A 47 8.08 -26.43 26.53
CA PRO A 47 7.45 -27.33 25.57
C PRO A 47 6.89 -28.59 26.23
N ALA A 48 7.61 -29.17 27.20
CA ALA A 48 7.17 -30.35 27.94
C ALA A 48 5.83 -30.15 28.66
N LEU A 49 5.57 -28.95 29.19
CA LEU A 49 4.31 -28.62 29.86
C LEU A 49 3.21 -28.19 28.88
N MET A 50 3.59 -27.53 27.78
CA MET A 50 2.64 -26.98 26.80
C MET A 50 1.98 -28.06 25.93
N ILE A 51 2.58 -29.25 25.81
CA ILE A 51 2.00 -30.40 25.09
C ILE A 51 0.61 -30.74 25.67
N ASP A 52 0.51 -30.75 27.00
CA ASP A 52 -0.70 -31.14 27.75
C ASP A 52 -1.51 -29.93 28.25
N ALA A 53 -1.15 -28.71 27.83
CA ALA A 53 -1.84 -27.50 28.25
C ALA A 53 -3.27 -27.42 27.72
N SER A 54 -4.13 -26.79 28.53
CA SER A 54 -5.52 -26.51 28.16
C SER A 54 -5.61 -25.61 26.92
N ASP A 55 -6.70 -25.70 26.16
CA ASP A 55 -6.92 -24.82 25.00
C ASP A 55 -6.95 -23.33 25.41
N ALA A 56 -7.36 -23.02 26.65
CA ALA A 56 -7.38 -21.66 27.17
C ALA A 56 -5.95 -21.12 27.37
N ASP A 57 -5.06 -21.93 27.95
CA ASP A 57 -3.65 -21.53 28.14
C ASP A 57 -2.90 -21.49 26.81
N TRP A 58 -3.21 -22.41 25.89
CA TRP A 58 -2.70 -22.41 24.52
C TRP A 58 -3.05 -21.11 23.79
N ASN A 59 -4.34 -20.72 23.79
CA ASN A 59 -4.80 -19.52 23.10
C ASN A 59 -4.22 -18.25 23.75
N ARG A 60 -4.16 -18.20 25.08
CA ARG A 60 -3.57 -17.06 25.80
C ARG A 60 -2.15 -16.77 25.32
N LEU A 61 -1.35 -17.81 25.11
CA LEU A 61 0.03 -17.68 24.71
C LEU A 61 0.22 -17.47 23.19
N PHE A 62 -0.38 -18.32 22.36
CA PHE A 62 -0.08 -18.34 20.93
C PHE A 62 -0.99 -17.44 20.09
N ARG A 63 -2.08 -16.91 20.66
CA ARG A 63 -3.04 -16.05 19.95
C ARG A 63 -3.24 -14.69 20.60
N ASP A 64 -3.35 -14.64 21.93
CA ASP A 64 -3.75 -13.43 22.64
C ASP A 64 -2.57 -12.57 23.12
N ASP A 65 -1.38 -13.16 23.28
CA ASP A 65 -0.18 -12.42 23.70
C ASP A 65 0.29 -11.45 22.61
N ARG A 66 0.11 -10.16 22.86
CA ARG A 66 0.53 -9.08 21.96
C ARG A 66 1.99 -8.67 22.14
N GLN A 67 2.64 -9.14 23.20
CA GLN A 67 4.04 -8.84 23.48
C GLN A 67 4.99 -9.85 22.82
N ARG A 68 4.47 -10.96 22.31
CA ARG A 68 5.26 -12.02 21.68
C ARG A 68 4.65 -12.52 20.38
N LEU A 69 5.51 -12.77 19.41
CA LEU A 69 5.20 -13.58 18.23
C LEU A 69 5.94 -14.91 18.34
N ILE A 70 5.25 -16.01 18.06
CA ILE A 70 5.84 -17.35 17.97
C ILE A 70 5.32 -17.99 16.69
N TYR A 71 6.23 -18.48 15.85
CA TYR A 71 5.90 -19.17 14.62
C TYR A 71 6.67 -20.47 14.49
N SER A 72 5.97 -21.52 14.04
CA SER A 72 6.59 -22.75 13.56
C SER A 72 7.13 -22.52 12.16
N VAL A 73 8.34 -23.00 11.91
CA VAL A 73 9.04 -22.88 10.63
C VAL A 73 8.82 -24.17 9.85
N HIS A 74 8.13 -24.05 8.72
CA HIS A 74 7.84 -25.16 7.83
C HIS A 74 8.52 -25.00 6.48
N THR A 75 8.68 -26.13 5.79
CA THR A 75 9.13 -26.21 4.41
C THR A 75 8.26 -27.23 3.67
N GLU A 76 8.09 -27.06 2.37
CA GLU A 76 7.33 -28.02 1.55
C GLU A 76 7.97 -29.41 1.56
N GLU A 77 9.30 -29.48 1.56
CA GLU A 77 10.03 -30.75 1.46
C GLU A 77 10.16 -31.50 2.80
N HIS A 78 10.26 -30.78 3.92
CA HIS A 78 10.63 -31.38 5.21
C HIS A 78 9.61 -31.17 6.32
N GLY A 79 8.49 -30.48 6.04
CA GLY A 79 7.51 -30.12 7.05
C GLY A 79 8.11 -29.18 8.10
N HIS A 80 7.81 -29.43 9.37
CA HIS A 80 8.31 -28.63 10.50
C HIS A 80 9.81 -28.83 10.73
N ILE A 81 10.58 -27.73 10.69
CA ILE A 81 12.03 -27.76 10.82
C ILE A 81 12.57 -26.94 12.01
N GLY A 82 11.75 -26.09 12.62
CA GLY A 82 12.22 -25.15 13.63
C GLY A 82 11.16 -24.19 14.14
N GLU A 83 11.57 -23.27 15.00
CA GLU A 83 10.70 -22.22 15.56
C GLU A 83 11.43 -20.88 15.55
N VAL A 84 10.66 -19.80 15.41
CA VAL A 84 11.17 -18.44 15.50
C VAL A 84 10.24 -17.59 16.34
N GLN A 85 10.82 -16.72 17.16
CA GLN A 85 10.09 -15.83 18.07
C GLN A 85 10.56 -14.39 17.95
N ALA A 86 9.66 -13.46 18.25
CA ALA A 86 9.97 -12.06 18.50
C ALA A 86 9.28 -11.60 19.80
N LEU A 87 10.02 -11.01 20.75
CA LEU A 87 9.42 -10.34 21.91
C LEU A 87 9.60 -8.84 21.80
N PHE A 88 8.50 -8.10 21.93
CA PHE A 88 8.50 -6.64 21.97
C PHE A 88 8.87 -6.14 23.36
N ASP A 89 9.81 -5.18 23.44
CA ASP A 89 10.23 -4.60 24.72
C ASP A 89 9.42 -3.37 25.14
N GLY A 90 8.44 -2.95 24.33
CA GLY A 90 7.62 -1.77 24.58
C GLY A 90 8.31 -0.43 24.28
N GLU A 91 9.61 -0.43 24.01
CA GLU A 91 10.43 0.76 23.68
C GLU A 91 10.69 0.88 22.16
N GLY A 92 9.89 0.17 21.36
CA GLY A 92 10.04 0.14 19.91
C GLY A 92 11.15 -0.80 19.42
N ASN A 93 11.64 -1.73 20.24
CA ASN A 93 12.52 -2.80 19.78
C ASN A 93 11.89 -4.18 19.96
N ALA A 94 12.44 -5.15 19.23
CA ALA A 94 12.06 -6.56 19.40
C ALA A 94 13.30 -7.46 19.48
N GLU A 95 13.32 -8.36 20.47
CA GLU A 95 14.32 -9.42 20.59
C GLU A 95 13.90 -10.62 19.76
N LEU A 96 14.79 -11.13 18.91
CA LEU A 96 14.55 -12.31 18.09
C LEU A 96 15.18 -13.56 18.69
N SER A 97 14.45 -14.67 18.60
CA SER A 97 14.93 -16.01 18.93
C SER A 97 14.67 -16.93 17.77
N LEU A 98 15.59 -17.86 17.48
CA LEU A 98 15.44 -18.78 16.35
C LEU A 98 16.10 -20.12 16.66
N LEU A 99 15.43 -21.19 16.25
CA LEU A 99 15.96 -22.53 16.21
C LEU A 99 15.57 -23.24 14.93
N ILE A 100 16.55 -23.93 14.37
CA ILE A 100 16.31 -25.02 13.43
C ILE A 100 16.64 -26.28 14.21
N GLY A 101 15.65 -27.10 14.55
CA GLY A 101 15.89 -28.27 15.41
C GLY A 101 16.45 -29.47 14.64
N ARG A 102 16.14 -29.55 13.34
CA ARG A 102 16.70 -30.57 12.44
C ARG A 102 18.17 -30.31 12.14
N LYS A 103 19.06 -31.07 12.79
CA LYS A 103 20.51 -30.97 12.64
C LYS A 103 21.01 -31.15 11.21
N ASP A 104 20.35 -32.03 10.46
CA ASP A 104 20.70 -32.34 9.07
C ASP A 104 20.38 -31.19 8.10
N LEU A 105 19.52 -30.25 8.50
CA LEU A 105 19.20 -29.04 7.74
C LEU A 105 20.06 -27.83 8.13
N TRP A 106 21.00 -28.01 9.06
CA TRP A 106 21.92 -26.94 9.45
C TRP A 106 22.88 -26.57 8.33
N ARG A 107 23.24 -25.28 8.25
CA ARG A 107 24.14 -24.72 7.23
C ARG A 107 23.62 -24.77 5.79
N HIS A 108 22.35 -25.14 5.58
CA HIS A 108 21.66 -25.09 4.28
C HIS A 108 20.89 -23.77 4.03
N GLY A 109 21.02 -22.79 4.92
CA GLY A 109 20.41 -21.46 4.74
C GLY A 109 18.99 -21.30 5.31
N TYR A 110 18.40 -22.34 5.90
CA TYR A 110 17.08 -22.25 6.53
C TYR A 110 17.02 -21.19 7.64
N GLY A 111 18.00 -21.15 8.55
CA GLY A 111 18.04 -20.11 9.58
C GLY A 111 18.11 -18.68 9.03
N ALA A 112 18.75 -18.47 7.87
CA ALA A 112 18.77 -17.17 7.22
C ALA A 112 17.41 -16.82 6.61
N SER A 113 16.79 -17.77 5.93
CA SER A 113 15.48 -17.61 5.29
C SER A 113 14.40 -17.32 6.33
N THR A 114 14.42 -18.05 7.44
CA THR A 114 13.53 -17.85 8.58
C THR A 114 13.71 -16.47 9.20
N ALA A 115 14.96 -16.06 9.49
CA ALA A 115 15.23 -14.75 10.08
C ALA A 115 14.80 -13.61 9.13
N MET A 116 15.02 -13.74 7.82
CA MET A 116 14.58 -12.75 6.84
C MET A 116 13.06 -12.64 6.79
N GLN A 117 12.32 -13.75 6.72
CA GLN A 117 10.85 -13.70 6.70
C GLN A 117 10.27 -13.10 7.98
N LEU A 118 10.88 -13.39 9.14
CA LEU A 118 10.46 -12.77 10.39
C LEU A 118 10.73 -11.26 10.36
N LEU A 119 11.89 -10.82 9.89
CA LEU A 119 12.26 -9.41 9.81
C LEU A 119 11.36 -8.63 8.84
N ASP A 120 11.05 -9.22 7.68
CA ASP A 120 10.10 -8.64 6.72
C ASP A 120 8.75 -8.39 7.38
N ARG A 121 8.23 -9.39 8.09
CA ARG A 121 6.96 -9.27 8.82
C ARG A 121 7.05 -8.24 9.95
N LEU A 122 8.11 -8.32 10.76
CA LEU A 122 8.29 -7.46 11.92
C LEU A 122 8.36 -5.97 11.55
N PHE A 123 9.09 -5.62 10.50
CA PHE A 123 9.26 -4.23 10.06
C PHE A 123 8.17 -3.70 9.12
N SER A 124 7.27 -4.57 8.65
CA SER A 124 6.11 -4.19 7.83
C SER A 124 4.85 -4.06 8.68
N ASP A 125 4.61 -5.02 9.56
CA ASP A 125 3.34 -5.14 10.28
C ASP A 125 3.34 -4.45 11.65
N TYR A 126 4.53 -4.19 12.22
CA TYR A 126 4.67 -3.68 13.59
C TYR A 126 5.50 -2.39 13.64
N PRO A 127 5.20 -1.47 14.58
CA PRO A 127 5.92 -0.19 14.73
C PRO A 127 7.28 -0.37 15.44
N VAL A 128 8.07 -1.36 15.01
CA VAL A 128 9.40 -1.66 15.56
C VAL A 128 10.45 -0.87 14.81
N GLN A 129 11.27 -0.11 15.55
CA GLN A 129 12.39 0.65 15.00
C GLN A 129 13.65 -0.21 14.86
N ARG A 130 13.80 -1.25 15.69
CA ARG A 130 15.00 -2.10 15.71
C ARG A 130 14.69 -3.53 16.16
N ALA A 131 15.24 -4.49 15.42
CA ALA A 131 15.32 -5.87 15.87
C ALA A 131 16.70 -6.14 16.49
N TRP A 132 16.79 -6.99 17.50
CA TRP A 132 18.06 -7.35 18.11
C TRP A 132 18.08 -8.81 18.57
N VAL A 133 19.28 -9.33 18.81
CA VAL A 133 19.53 -10.71 19.24
C VAL A 133 20.60 -10.76 20.32
N SER A 134 20.42 -11.68 21.27
CA SER A 134 21.44 -12.05 22.26
C SER A 134 21.98 -13.43 21.94
N ILE A 135 23.21 -13.50 21.43
CA ILE A 135 23.82 -14.75 20.95
C ILE A 135 25.02 -15.12 21.83
N PRO A 136 25.08 -16.33 22.39
CA PRO A 136 26.27 -16.81 23.11
C PRO A 136 27.53 -16.72 22.25
N GLU A 137 28.66 -16.31 22.82
CA GLU A 137 29.93 -16.15 22.07
C GLU A 137 30.38 -17.45 21.37
N GLY A 138 30.03 -18.62 21.94
CA GLY A 138 30.31 -19.92 21.35
C GLY A 138 29.46 -20.26 20.12
N ASN A 139 28.29 -19.63 19.94
CA ASN A 139 27.38 -19.87 18.83
C ASN A 139 27.82 -19.12 17.57
N THR A 140 29.01 -19.49 17.07
CA THR A 140 29.62 -18.93 15.86
C THR A 140 28.70 -19.01 14.63
N PRO A 141 27.88 -20.07 14.41
CA PRO A 141 26.93 -20.10 13.32
C PRO A 141 25.89 -18.97 13.37
N ALA A 142 25.26 -18.75 14.54
CA ALA A 142 24.29 -17.66 14.69
C ALA A 142 24.96 -16.28 14.58
N LEU A 143 26.14 -16.08 15.18
CA LEU A 143 26.89 -14.82 15.04
C LEU A 143 27.16 -14.47 13.58
N ARG A 144 27.62 -15.46 12.78
CA ARG A 144 27.87 -15.27 11.34
C ARG A 144 26.58 -15.02 10.57
N LEU A 145 25.48 -15.67 10.94
CA LEU A 145 24.17 -15.46 10.34
C LEU A 145 23.72 -14.00 10.51
N PHE A 146 23.64 -13.52 11.74
CA PHE A 146 23.13 -12.17 12.00
C PHE A 146 24.07 -11.08 11.49
N ALA A 147 25.38 -11.30 11.53
CA ALA A 147 26.34 -10.41 10.89
C ALA A 147 26.09 -10.30 9.37
N LYS A 148 25.81 -11.42 8.67
CA LYS A 148 25.47 -11.42 7.24
C LYS A 148 24.15 -10.72 6.95
N LEU A 149 23.18 -10.84 7.85
CA LEU A 149 21.91 -10.10 7.77
C LEU A 149 22.05 -8.61 8.09
N GLY A 150 23.25 -8.15 8.47
CA GLY A 150 23.56 -6.75 8.69
C GLY A 150 23.40 -6.26 10.12
N PHE A 151 23.18 -7.17 11.07
CA PHE A 151 23.17 -6.81 12.47
C PHE A 151 24.58 -6.39 12.91
N VAL A 152 24.65 -5.31 13.68
CA VAL A 152 25.89 -4.73 14.21
C VAL A 152 25.89 -4.80 15.74
N SER A 153 27.06 -4.70 16.37
CA SER A 153 27.15 -4.71 17.83
C SER A 153 26.29 -3.61 18.46
N TRP A 154 25.47 -3.99 19.44
CA TRP A 154 24.50 -3.11 20.06
C TRP A 154 24.68 -3.11 21.58
N ASN A 155 24.99 -1.94 22.15
CA ASN A 155 25.32 -1.80 23.58
C ASN A 155 24.13 -1.31 24.43
N GLY A 156 22.89 -1.55 23.97
CA GLY A 156 21.68 -1.03 24.62
C GLY A 156 21.24 -1.73 25.89
N ARG A 157 21.84 -2.87 26.29
CA ARG A 157 21.44 -3.65 27.47
C ARG A 157 22.56 -3.96 28.45
N LYS A 158 22.19 -4.18 29.72
CA LYS A 158 23.10 -4.52 30.82
C LYS A 158 23.71 -5.92 30.60
N ARG A 159 25.02 -6.05 30.86
CA ARG A 159 25.76 -7.32 30.84
C ARG A 159 25.23 -8.24 31.94
N CYS A 160 24.93 -9.49 31.58
CA CYS A 160 24.51 -10.52 32.52
C CYS A 160 25.68 -11.21 33.22
N THR A 161 25.47 -11.60 34.48
CA THR A 161 26.34 -12.50 35.26
C THR A 161 25.61 -13.80 35.56
N ARG A 162 26.29 -14.94 35.47
CA ARG A 162 25.80 -16.26 35.90
C ARG A 162 25.51 -16.26 37.41
N PRO A 163 24.75 -17.24 37.92
CA PRO A 163 24.57 -17.44 39.37
C PRO A 163 25.89 -17.59 40.14
N ASP A 164 26.95 -18.05 39.47
CA ASP A 164 28.31 -18.18 40.02
C ASP A 164 29.13 -16.87 39.99
N GLY A 165 28.54 -15.75 39.54
CA GLY A 165 29.19 -14.44 39.45
C GLY A 165 30.06 -14.22 38.20
N SER A 166 30.28 -15.23 37.36
CA SER A 166 31.03 -15.09 36.11
C SER A 166 30.19 -14.39 35.02
N PRO A 167 30.79 -13.55 34.15
CA PRO A 167 30.02 -12.87 33.10
C PRO A 167 29.52 -13.87 32.05
N ILE A 168 28.23 -13.79 31.71
CA ILE A 168 27.70 -14.51 30.54
C ILE A 168 28.20 -13.78 29.30
N ARG A 169 29.08 -14.44 28.57
CA ARG A 169 29.69 -13.93 27.34
C ARG A 169 28.72 -14.11 26.17
N SER A 170 27.76 -13.19 26.05
CA SER A 170 26.87 -13.07 24.88
C SER A 170 27.16 -11.79 24.11
N LYS A 171 27.05 -11.86 22.78
CA LYS A 171 27.09 -10.69 21.91
C LYS A 171 25.68 -10.24 21.59
N TYR A 172 25.42 -8.97 21.85
CA TYR A 172 24.19 -8.30 21.48
C TYR A 172 24.39 -7.65 20.12
N LEU A 173 23.57 -8.05 19.16
CA LEU A 173 23.58 -7.48 17.81
C LEU A 173 22.22 -6.87 17.51
N GLY A 174 22.19 -5.71 16.85
CA GLY A 174 20.97 -5.00 16.49
C GLY A 174 20.94 -4.58 15.03
N LEU A 175 19.74 -4.45 14.48
CA LEU A 175 19.48 -4.00 13.13
C LEU A 175 18.31 -3.02 13.12
N GLY A 176 18.56 -1.78 12.68
CA GLY A 176 17.52 -0.77 12.54
C GLY A 176 16.67 -0.99 11.28
N VAL A 177 15.41 -0.56 11.32
CA VAL A 177 14.50 -0.67 10.18
C VAL A 177 15.01 0.05 8.92
N ALA A 178 15.68 1.20 9.07
CA ALA A 178 16.28 1.93 7.94
C ALA A 178 17.45 1.14 7.31
N ASP A 179 18.31 0.55 8.15
CA ASP A 179 19.43 -0.28 7.70
C ASP A 179 18.94 -1.57 7.05
N TYR A 180 17.88 -2.18 7.58
CA TYR A 180 17.25 -3.35 6.98
C TYR A 180 16.68 -3.01 5.59
N ARG A 181 15.86 -1.96 5.50
CA ARG A 181 15.27 -1.51 4.22
C ARG A 181 16.32 -1.16 3.19
N SER A 182 17.40 -0.47 3.56
CA SER A 182 18.48 -0.15 2.62
C SER A 182 19.25 -1.38 2.12
N ARG A 183 19.19 -2.53 2.82
CA ARG A 183 19.89 -3.78 2.47
C ARG A 183 19.01 -4.81 1.77
N THR A 184 17.73 -4.92 2.15
CA THR A 184 16.74 -5.77 1.45
C THR A 184 16.31 -5.15 0.13
N MET A 185 16.47 -3.84 -0.02
CA MET A 185 16.69 -3.21 -1.30
C MET A 185 18.00 -3.78 -1.86
N SER A 186 17.89 -4.86 -2.64
CA SER A 186 19.00 -5.38 -3.44
C SER A 186 19.71 -4.20 -4.14
N PRO A 187 21.04 -4.22 -4.34
CA PRO A 187 21.71 -3.22 -5.18
C PRO A 187 21.13 -3.16 -6.60
N ASN A 188 20.32 -4.18 -6.96
CA ASN A 188 19.56 -4.32 -8.18
C ASN A 188 18.04 -4.42 -7.96
N ALA A 189 17.53 -4.19 -6.75
CA ALA A 189 16.10 -4.03 -6.50
C ALA A 189 15.73 -2.65 -7.01
N LYS A 190 14.86 -2.61 -8.00
CA LYS A 190 14.18 -1.39 -8.43
C LYS A 190 13.64 -0.70 -7.16
N PRO A 191 13.93 0.59 -6.92
CA PRO A 191 13.25 1.31 -5.85
C PRO A 191 11.74 1.13 -6.03
N PRO A 192 10.97 1.00 -4.94
CA PRO A 192 9.52 0.80 -5.01
C PRO A 192 8.96 1.90 -5.90
N LEU A 193 8.26 1.51 -6.96
CA LEU A 193 7.83 2.47 -7.94
C LEU A 193 6.72 3.34 -7.30
N PRO A 194 6.70 4.64 -7.61
CA PRO A 194 5.60 5.48 -7.15
C PRO A 194 4.29 4.98 -7.77
N LEU A 195 3.18 5.21 -7.07
CA LEU A 195 1.87 5.08 -7.67
C LEU A 195 1.75 6.13 -8.79
N VAL A 196 1.57 5.72 -10.04
CA VAL A 196 1.45 6.68 -11.14
C VAL A 196 -0.02 6.87 -11.46
N THR A 197 -0.51 8.11 -11.36
CA THR A 197 -1.87 8.46 -11.81
C THR A 197 -1.79 9.22 -13.12
N VAL A 198 -2.52 8.81 -14.14
CA VAL A 198 -2.59 9.48 -15.43
C VAL A 198 -4.01 10.00 -15.65
N THR A 199 -4.13 11.32 -15.67
CA THR A 199 -5.36 12.02 -16.07
C THR A 199 -5.08 12.75 -17.39
N GLY A 200 -6.10 13.07 -18.18
CA GLY A 200 -5.87 13.91 -19.34
C GLY A 200 -7.15 14.39 -19.98
N ALA A 201 -7.04 15.48 -20.74
CA ALA A 201 -8.15 16.04 -21.47
C ALA A 201 -8.74 15.02 -22.46
N PRO A 202 -10.06 15.04 -22.74
CA PRO A 202 -10.66 14.18 -23.75
C PRO A 202 -9.93 14.33 -25.09
N GLY A 203 -9.57 13.19 -25.72
CA GLY A 203 -8.80 13.16 -26.97
C GLY A 203 -7.28 13.35 -26.80
N SER A 204 -6.76 13.45 -25.57
CA SER A 204 -5.30 13.57 -25.35
C SER A 204 -4.54 12.24 -25.43
N GLY A 205 -5.25 11.10 -25.43
CA GLY A 205 -4.62 9.78 -25.44
C GLY A 205 -4.10 9.33 -24.07
N SER A 206 -4.55 9.94 -22.96
CA SER A 206 -4.17 9.59 -21.58
C SER A 206 -4.26 8.10 -21.27
N GLU A 207 -5.29 7.40 -21.75
CA GLU A 207 -5.48 5.97 -21.51
C GLU A 207 -4.37 5.13 -22.17
N ARG A 208 -4.07 5.43 -23.44
CA ARG A 208 -2.98 4.80 -24.17
C ARG A 208 -1.63 5.08 -23.51
N VAL A 209 -1.44 6.29 -22.98
CA VAL A 209 -0.24 6.65 -22.21
C VAL A 209 -0.17 5.86 -20.91
N ALA A 210 -1.26 5.73 -20.16
CA ALA A 210 -1.30 4.95 -18.92
C ALA A 210 -0.91 3.48 -19.14
N HIS A 211 -1.50 2.84 -20.15
CA HIS A 211 -1.15 1.46 -20.52
C HIS A 211 0.29 1.32 -21.06
N ALA A 212 0.80 2.31 -21.79
CA ALA A 212 2.19 2.30 -22.22
C ALA A 212 3.16 2.45 -21.02
N VAL A 213 2.83 3.31 -20.06
CA VAL A 213 3.59 3.48 -18.81
C VAL A 213 3.59 2.20 -17.99
N SER A 214 2.44 1.54 -17.82
CA SER A 214 2.34 0.31 -17.03
C SER A 214 3.23 -0.80 -17.59
N ARG A 215 3.24 -0.97 -18.93
CA ARG A 215 4.15 -1.88 -19.63
C ARG A 215 5.62 -1.55 -19.43
N LEU A 216 6.00 -0.27 -19.52
CA LEU A 216 7.39 0.15 -19.33
C LEU A 216 7.86 -0.02 -17.88
N LEU A 217 6.97 0.22 -16.92
CA LEU A 217 7.27 0.09 -15.50
C LEU A 217 7.22 -1.37 -15.02
N GLN A 218 6.57 -2.25 -15.80
CA GLN A 218 6.27 -3.65 -15.45
C GLN A 218 5.36 -3.75 -14.22
N VAL A 219 4.34 -2.88 -14.19
CA VAL A 219 3.31 -2.85 -13.16
C VAL A 219 1.94 -2.93 -13.83
N GLU A 220 0.92 -3.28 -13.06
CA GLU A 220 -0.44 -3.41 -13.60
C GLU A 220 -1.13 -2.04 -13.75
N ALA A 221 -1.99 -1.92 -14.77
CA ALA A 221 -2.96 -0.83 -14.87
C ALA A 221 -4.27 -1.28 -14.21
N VAL A 222 -4.72 -0.55 -13.20
CA VAL A 222 -5.60 -1.13 -12.16
C VAL A 222 -7.03 -0.58 -12.21
N ASP A 223 -7.40 0.05 -13.32
CA ASP A 223 -8.67 0.75 -13.48
C ASP A 223 -9.87 -0.17 -13.30
N ALA A 224 -9.84 -1.33 -13.97
CA ALA A 224 -10.89 -2.35 -13.85
C ALA A 224 -11.02 -2.92 -12.42
N GLU A 225 -9.95 -2.88 -11.62
CA GLU A 225 -9.98 -3.31 -10.22
C GLU A 225 -10.53 -2.24 -9.31
N ILE A 226 -10.24 -0.97 -9.58
CA ILE A 226 -10.86 0.16 -8.89
C ILE A 226 -12.37 0.16 -9.16
N THR A 227 -12.81 -0.03 -10.40
CA THR A 227 -14.25 -0.14 -10.72
C THR A 227 -14.89 -1.30 -9.96
N ARG A 228 -14.28 -2.49 -9.98
CA ARG A 228 -14.78 -3.66 -9.22
C ARG A 228 -14.79 -3.41 -7.70
N ALA A 229 -13.79 -2.74 -7.16
CA ALA A 229 -13.73 -2.36 -5.75
C ALA A 229 -14.81 -1.33 -5.41
N LEU A 230 -15.03 -0.34 -6.27
CA LEU A 230 -16.07 0.68 -6.10
C LEU A 230 -17.47 0.06 -6.09
N CYS A 231 -17.75 -0.85 -7.04
CA CYS A 231 -18.98 -1.65 -7.06
C CYS A 231 -19.21 -2.40 -5.74
N ARG A 232 -18.16 -3.05 -5.21
CA ARG A 232 -18.23 -3.76 -3.92
C ARG A 232 -18.48 -2.80 -2.75
N VAL A 233 -17.78 -1.67 -2.72
CA VAL A 233 -17.90 -0.66 -1.64
C VAL A 233 -19.29 -0.02 -1.63
N LEU A 234 -19.87 0.25 -2.81
CA LEU A 234 -21.18 0.87 -2.94
C LEU A 234 -22.34 -0.16 -2.95
N GLY A 235 -22.05 -1.46 -2.98
CA GLY A 235 -23.06 -2.51 -3.08
C GLY A 235 -23.83 -2.49 -4.42
N ARG A 236 -23.17 -2.09 -5.52
CA ARG A 236 -23.78 -1.94 -6.86
C ARG A 236 -23.08 -2.81 -7.90
N SER A 237 -23.80 -3.17 -8.95
CA SER A 237 -23.23 -3.86 -10.12
C SER A 237 -22.45 -2.90 -11.03
N VAL A 238 -21.62 -3.46 -11.92
CA VAL A 238 -20.87 -2.68 -12.91
C VAL A 238 -21.82 -1.96 -13.88
N GLY A 239 -22.88 -2.64 -14.34
CA GLY A 239 -23.87 -2.04 -15.24
C GLY A 239 -24.67 -0.91 -14.58
N GLU A 240 -24.96 -1.01 -13.28
CA GLU A 240 -25.56 0.09 -12.52
C GLU A 240 -24.59 1.26 -12.37
N LEU A 241 -23.30 1.01 -12.14
CA LEU A 241 -22.29 2.05 -12.05
C LEU A 241 -22.04 2.74 -13.41
N GLU A 242 -21.96 1.99 -14.51
CA GLU A 242 -21.85 2.54 -15.87
C GLU A 242 -23.11 3.32 -16.27
N SER A 243 -24.28 2.81 -15.90
CA SER A 243 -25.55 3.53 -16.04
C SER A 243 -25.53 4.81 -15.19
N LEU A 244 -24.99 4.76 -13.97
CA LEU A 244 -24.85 5.91 -13.08
C LEU A 244 -23.83 6.91 -13.63
N GLU A 245 -22.69 6.50 -14.16
CA GLU A 245 -21.64 7.35 -14.75
C GLU A 245 -22.08 7.96 -16.10
N SER A 246 -22.77 7.18 -16.94
CA SER A 246 -23.42 7.70 -18.15
C SER A 246 -24.62 8.59 -17.83
N SER A 247 -25.31 8.32 -16.72
CA SER A 247 -26.34 9.18 -16.15
C SER A 247 -25.75 10.43 -15.49
N TYR A 248 -24.57 10.39 -14.87
CA TYR A 248 -23.85 11.58 -14.39
C TYR A 248 -23.43 12.46 -15.58
N ARG A 249 -23.13 11.89 -16.76
CA ARG A 249 -22.91 12.64 -18.01
C ARG A 249 -24.18 13.24 -18.62
N SER A 250 -25.39 12.78 -18.27
CA SER A 250 -26.67 13.11 -18.94
C SER A 250 -27.68 13.84 -18.03
N ILE A 251 -27.84 13.37 -16.79
CA ILE A 251 -28.71 13.91 -15.74
C ILE A 251 -28.14 15.21 -15.19
N TRP A 252 -26.82 15.35 -14.99
CA TRP A 252 -26.24 16.63 -14.56
C TRP A 252 -26.31 17.70 -15.65
N ALA A 253 -26.30 17.33 -16.94
CA ALA A 253 -26.61 18.26 -18.04
C ALA A 253 -28.09 18.69 -18.05
N LYS A 254 -29.01 17.80 -17.62
CA LYS A 254 -30.43 18.14 -17.40
C LYS A 254 -30.65 18.95 -16.12
N PHE A 255 -29.89 18.69 -15.06
CA PHE A 255 -29.91 19.39 -13.78
C PHE A 255 -29.30 20.79 -13.89
N ILE A 256 -28.16 20.94 -14.57
CA ILE A 256 -27.59 22.23 -14.99
C ILE A 256 -28.57 22.96 -15.90
N ARG A 257 -29.25 22.29 -16.83
CA ARG A 257 -30.28 22.92 -17.67
C ARG A 257 -31.55 23.32 -16.90
N ALA A 258 -31.85 22.66 -15.78
CA ALA A 258 -32.90 23.07 -14.84
C ALA A 258 -32.46 24.22 -13.92
N MET A 259 -31.14 24.36 -13.67
CA MET A 259 -30.55 25.51 -12.95
C MET A 259 -30.13 26.67 -13.87
N SER A 260 -30.09 26.45 -15.19
CA SER A 260 -29.73 27.44 -16.22
C SER A 260 -30.96 27.86 -17.02
N GLY A 261 -31.96 28.39 -16.32
CA GLY A 261 -33.09 29.12 -16.88
C GLY A 261 -34.08 29.50 -15.78
N PRO A 262 -34.56 30.77 -15.74
CA PRO A 262 -34.82 31.57 -16.93
C PRO A 262 -34.09 32.92 -16.93
N LEU A 263 -33.01 33.01 -17.71
CA LEU A 263 -32.78 34.24 -18.48
C LEU A 263 -32.96 33.87 -19.95
N GLU A 264 -33.94 34.53 -20.56
CA GLU A 264 -34.43 34.45 -21.94
C GLU A 264 -35.66 33.55 -22.18
N ARG A 265 -36.75 34.23 -22.58
CA ARG A 265 -38.19 33.84 -22.73
C ARG A 265 -39.00 34.08 -21.45
N TYR A 266 -39.66 35.21 -21.25
CA TYR A 266 -40.35 36.09 -22.21
C TYR A 266 -40.31 37.54 -21.74
N GLY A 267 -40.02 38.45 -22.67
CA GLY A 267 -40.72 39.73 -22.66
C GLY A 267 -42.21 39.43 -22.80
N THR A 268 -43.01 40.08 -21.96
CA THR A 268 -44.47 39.93 -21.77
C THR A 268 -44.82 38.62 -21.02
N PHE A 269 -45.36 38.61 -19.81
CA PHE A 269 -46.50 39.39 -19.32
C PHE A 269 -46.47 39.48 -17.78
N ASP A 270 -47.00 40.59 -17.27
CA ASP A 270 -47.21 40.97 -15.87
C ASP A 270 -48.29 40.11 -15.18
N ALA A 271 -48.10 39.79 -13.89
CA ALA A 271 -49.16 39.72 -12.88
C ALA A 271 -48.61 39.19 -11.53
N SER A 272 -48.31 40.12 -10.63
CA SER A 272 -48.61 40.07 -9.20
C SER A 272 -49.12 38.73 -8.61
N ALA A 273 -48.24 37.99 -7.96
CA ALA A 273 -48.59 37.18 -6.79
C ALA A 273 -47.33 37.02 -5.95
N GLU A 274 -47.37 37.61 -4.75
CA GLU A 274 -46.33 37.52 -3.73
C GLU A 274 -45.98 36.06 -3.44
N TRP A 275 -44.75 35.67 -3.73
CA TRP A 275 -44.16 34.48 -3.13
C TRP A 275 -42.93 34.88 -2.31
N SER A 276 -43.21 35.20 -1.06
CA SER A 276 -42.25 35.30 0.03
C SER A 276 -41.98 33.89 0.55
N GLY A 277 -40.88 33.28 0.12
CA GLY A 277 -40.49 31.97 0.59
C GLY A 277 -39.14 31.53 0.06
N ALA A 278 -38.07 31.92 0.74
CA ALA A 278 -36.75 31.33 0.55
C ALA A 278 -36.79 29.85 0.98
N LEU A 279 -36.95 28.93 0.03
CA LEU A 279 -36.64 27.53 0.26
C LEU A 279 -35.11 27.41 0.30
N SER A 280 -34.56 27.03 1.45
CA SER A 280 -33.16 26.65 1.54
C SER A 280 -32.93 25.38 0.73
N MET A 281 -31.82 25.37 -0.01
CA MET A 281 -31.40 24.26 -0.88
C MET A 281 -30.98 23.00 -0.08
N ASP A 282 -30.93 23.08 1.25
CA ASP A 282 -30.39 22.03 2.15
C ASP A 282 -31.33 20.82 2.36
N GLN A 283 -32.54 20.81 1.77
CA GLN A 283 -33.55 19.78 2.07
C GLN A 283 -34.02 18.96 0.85
N TYR A 284 -33.33 19.04 -0.29
CA TYR A 284 -33.67 18.17 -1.42
C TYR A 284 -33.03 16.78 -1.26
N VAL A 285 -33.78 15.86 -0.64
CA VAL A 285 -33.49 14.42 -0.67
C VAL A 285 -34.07 13.86 -1.97
N GLY A 286 -33.20 13.56 -2.95
CA GLY A 286 -33.59 12.85 -4.17
C GLY A 286 -34.16 11.46 -3.86
N PRO A 287 -34.80 10.78 -4.83
CA PRO A 287 -35.34 9.44 -4.61
C PRO A 287 -34.25 8.49 -4.06
N PRO A 288 -34.59 7.58 -3.12
CA PRO A 288 -33.64 6.75 -2.34
C PRO A 288 -32.79 5.76 -3.15
N GLU A 289 -32.95 5.75 -4.48
CA GLU A 289 -32.20 4.92 -5.42
C GLU A 289 -30.99 5.64 -6.02
N CYS A 290 -30.85 6.96 -5.83
CA CYS A 290 -29.77 7.76 -6.38
C CYS A 290 -28.59 7.91 -5.40
N LEU A 291 -27.40 7.52 -5.84
CA LEU A 291 -26.17 7.69 -5.06
C LEU A 291 -25.84 9.19 -4.90
N THR A 292 -25.58 9.63 -3.67
CA THR A 292 -25.16 11.01 -3.42
C THR A 292 -23.73 11.24 -3.91
N ARG A 293 -23.37 12.51 -4.14
CA ARG A 293 -22.00 12.91 -4.48
C ARG A 293 -21.00 12.43 -3.42
N GLU A 294 -21.34 12.62 -2.15
CA GLU A 294 -20.47 12.26 -1.03
C GLU A 294 -20.25 10.75 -0.95
N GLU A 295 -21.31 9.95 -1.11
CA GLU A 295 -21.20 8.49 -1.17
C GLU A 295 -20.32 8.03 -2.33
N TYR A 296 -20.49 8.61 -3.54
CA TYR A 296 -19.63 8.27 -4.69
C TYR A 296 -18.16 8.56 -4.38
N VAL A 297 -17.86 9.79 -3.93
CA VAL A 297 -16.49 10.24 -3.68
C VAL A 297 -15.85 9.45 -2.54
N ASN A 298 -16.59 9.16 -1.47
CA ASN A 298 -16.10 8.36 -0.35
C ASN A 298 -15.88 6.90 -0.76
N GLY A 299 -16.80 6.33 -1.54
CA GLY A 299 -16.66 4.99 -2.09
C GLY A 299 -15.47 4.86 -3.03
N LEU A 300 -15.26 5.86 -3.89
CA LEU A 300 -14.13 5.92 -4.81
C LEU A 300 -12.79 6.07 -4.08
N ARG A 301 -12.73 6.91 -3.04
CA ARG A 301 -11.56 7.01 -2.17
C ARG A 301 -11.24 5.67 -1.50
N ALA A 302 -12.24 4.98 -0.97
CA ALA A 302 -12.07 3.67 -0.35
C ALA A 302 -11.63 2.59 -1.35
N ALA A 303 -12.19 2.59 -2.55
CA ALA A 303 -11.83 1.67 -3.63
C ALA A 303 -10.37 1.86 -4.06
N ILE A 304 -9.94 3.10 -4.31
CA ILE A 304 -8.55 3.42 -4.66
C ILE A 304 -7.61 3.01 -3.52
N ALA A 305 -7.94 3.32 -2.26
CA ALA A 305 -7.14 2.90 -1.11
C ALA A 305 -7.02 1.37 -1.02
N SER A 306 -8.13 0.64 -1.16
CA SER A 306 -8.13 -0.83 -1.12
C SER A 306 -7.30 -1.47 -2.23
N VAL A 307 -7.24 -0.85 -3.41
CA VAL A 307 -6.52 -1.40 -4.56
C VAL A 307 -5.06 -0.98 -4.58
N ALA A 308 -4.72 0.24 -4.13
CA ALA A 308 -3.41 0.84 -4.35
C ALA A 308 -2.58 1.13 -3.07
N ALA A 309 -3.06 0.72 -1.88
CA ALA A 309 -2.37 0.99 -0.60
C ALA A 309 -0.92 0.48 -0.57
N ASP A 310 -0.69 -0.77 -0.96
CA ASP A 310 0.61 -1.44 -0.77
C ASP A 310 1.18 -2.01 -2.08
N ARG A 311 0.66 -1.59 -3.23
CA ARG A 311 1.10 -2.11 -4.53
C ARG A 311 1.51 -1.04 -5.52
N ASP A 312 2.50 -1.38 -6.34
CA ASP A 312 2.92 -0.58 -7.49
C ASP A 312 1.93 -0.73 -8.63
N ALA A 313 1.46 0.40 -9.14
CA ALA A 313 0.33 0.44 -10.06
C ALA A 313 0.34 1.71 -10.90
N VAL A 314 -0.31 1.63 -12.06
CA VAL A 314 -0.76 2.78 -12.82
C VAL A 314 -2.28 2.88 -12.72
N ILE A 315 -2.79 4.07 -12.42
CA ILE A 315 -4.22 4.37 -12.42
C ILE A 315 -4.50 5.41 -13.51
N HIS A 316 -5.53 5.18 -14.31
CA HIS A 316 -6.07 6.12 -15.28
C HIS A 316 -7.42 6.68 -14.83
N GLY A 317 -7.55 8.01 -14.86
CA GLY A 317 -8.83 8.68 -14.62
C GLY A 317 -9.33 8.64 -13.17
N HIS A 318 -10.66 8.62 -12.99
CA HIS A 318 -11.37 8.53 -11.70
C HIS A 318 -10.99 9.56 -10.62
N GLY A 319 -10.46 10.73 -11.00
CA GLY A 319 -9.92 11.68 -10.01
C GLY A 319 -8.82 11.07 -9.13
N SER A 320 -8.13 10.04 -9.62
CA SER A 320 -7.13 9.29 -8.87
C SER A 320 -5.98 10.15 -8.33
N HIS A 321 -5.66 11.26 -9.00
CA HIS A 321 -4.69 12.24 -8.52
C HIS A 321 -5.11 12.92 -7.20
N LEU A 322 -6.41 12.93 -6.87
CA LEU A 322 -6.93 13.49 -5.62
C LEU A 322 -6.95 12.49 -4.46
N PHE A 323 -7.02 11.20 -4.77
CA PHE A 323 -7.30 10.14 -3.81
C PHE A 323 -6.17 9.11 -3.68
N ALA A 324 -5.01 9.39 -4.26
CA ALA A 324 -3.82 8.59 -4.03
C ALA A 324 -3.55 8.43 -2.51
N PRO A 325 -3.29 7.22 -2.01
CA PRO A 325 -3.10 7.00 -0.57
C PRO A 325 -1.92 7.83 -0.03
N LYS A 326 -2.12 8.54 1.10
CA LYS A 326 -1.07 9.40 1.69
C LYS A 326 0.21 8.66 2.11
N ALA A 327 0.11 7.36 2.36
CA ALA A 327 1.25 6.50 2.68
C ALA A 327 2.13 6.18 1.45
N ARG A 328 1.62 6.44 0.24
CA ARG A 328 2.29 6.17 -1.02
C ARG A 328 2.92 7.43 -1.57
N GLN A 329 4.14 7.30 -2.08
CA GLN A 329 4.67 8.28 -3.02
C GLN A 329 3.92 8.12 -4.34
N ALA A 330 3.29 9.19 -4.82
CA ALA A 330 2.54 9.20 -6.06
C ALA A 330 3.13 10.20 -7.05
N LEU A 331 3.04 9.87 -8.34
CA LEU A 331 3.37 10.76 -9.45
C LEU A 331 2.08 11.07 -10.22
N HIS A 332 1.66 12.33 -10.18
CA HIS A 332 0.46 12.80 -10.84
C HIS A 332 0.78 13.36 -12.22
N VAL A 333 0.27 12.70 -13.26
CA VAL A 333 0.52 13.03 -14.66
C VAL A 333 -0.75 13.53 -15.32
N PHE A 334 -0.65 14.64 -16.04
CA PHE A 334 -1.70 15.15 -16.90
C PHE A 334 -1.27 15.12 -18.37
N THR A 335 -2.05 14.51 -19.26
CA THR A 335 -1.82 14.60 -20.70
C THR A 335 -2.76 15.63 -21.32
N ARG A 336 -2.19 16.53 -22.13
CA ARG A 336 -2.92 17.58 -22.84
C ARG A 336 -2.70 17.44 -24.33
N LYS A 337 -3.74 17.73 -25.12
CA LYS A 337 -3.62 17.96 -26.56
C LYS A 337 -4.39 19.24 -26.89
N THR A 338 -3.79 20.14 -27.67
CA THR A 338 -4.43 21.42 -28.00
C THR A 338 -5.75 21.19 -28.73
N HIS A 339 -6.65 22.16 -28.60
CA HIS A 339 -7.96 22.09 -29.25
C HIS A 339 -7.80 21.85 -30.76
N GLN A 340 -6.90 22.56 -31.44
CA GLN A 340 -6.67 22.43 -32.87
C GLN A 340 -6.27 21.00 -33.28
N HIS A 341 -5.31 20.39 -32.61
CA HIS A 341 -4.89 19.02 -32.95
C HIS A 341 -5.99 17.99 -32.65
N ARG A 342 -6.77 18.17 -31.57
CA ARG A 342 -7.92 17.30 -31.30
C ARG A 342 -9.04 17.46 -32.33
N VAL A 343 -9.25 18.66 -32.87
CA VAL A 343 -10.21 18.87 -33.97
C VAL A 343 -9.77 18.08 -35.20
N LEU A 344 -8.48 18.11 -35.54
CA LEU A 344 -7.94 17.36 -36.67
C LEU A 344 -8.08 15.85 -36.47
N ASP A 345 -7.81 15.34 -35.27
CA ASP A 345 -8.00 13.91 -34.96
C ASP A 345 -9.46 13.47 -35.15
N VAL A 346 -10.41 14.26 -34.65
CA VAL A 346 -11.86 13.98 -34.79
C VAL A 346 -12.29 14.10 -36.25
N GLN A 347 -11.75 15.07 -36.98
CA GLN A 347 -12.04 15.24 -38.40
C GLN A 347 -11.59 14.01 -39.20
N GLU A 348 -10.37 13.52 -38.94
CA GLU A 348 -9.78 12.36 -39.60
C GLU A 348 -10.52 11.06 -39.24
N ALA A 349 -10.82 10.86 -37.95
CA ALA A 349 -11.47 9.65 -37.46
C ALA A 349 -12.94 9.53 -37.91
N ASP A 350 -13.70 10.62 -37.85
CA ASP A 350 -15.15 10.61 -38.11
C ASP A 350 -15.50 11.06 -39.54
N GLY A 351 -14.52 11.52 -40.34
CA GLY A 351 -14.75 12.04 -41.69
C GLY A 351 -15.63 13.28 -41.75
N THR A 352 -15.64 14.08 -40.67
CA THR A 352 -16.51 15.26 -40.52
C THR A 352 -15.85 16.55 -41.01
N ASP A 353 -16.59 17.66 -41.07
CA ASP A 353 -16.00 18.98 -41.33
C ASP A 353 -15.40 19.58 -40.04
N LEU A 354 -14.44 20.51 -40.20
CA LEU A 354 -13.73 21.17 -39.09
C LEU A 354 -14.65 21.85 -38.06
N LYS A 355 -15.80 22.40 -38.50
CA LYS A 355 -16.74 23.10 -37.61
C LYS A 355 -17.48 22.08 -36.75
N THR A 356 -17.93 20.98 -37.34
CA THR A 356 -18.55 19.86 -36.60
C THR A 356 -17.57 19.21 -35.64
N ALA A 357 -16.35 18.88 -36.09
CA ALA A 357 -15.30 18.33 -35.25
C ALA A 357 -14.95 19.27 -34.08
N SER A 358 -14.83 20.58 -34.32
CA SER A 358 -14.61 21.56 -33.25
C SER A 358 -15.76 21.62 -32.25
N ALA A 359 -17.00 21.52 -32.70
CA ALA A 359 -18.17 21.50 -31.82
C ALA A 359 -18.18 20.24 -30.92
N ILE A 360 -17.79 19.09 -31.46
CA ILE A 360 -17.63 17.83 -30.71
C ILE A 360 -16.57 18.00 -29.63
N VAL A 361 -15.36 18.45 -29.99
CA VAL A 361 -14.24 18.63 -29.04
C VAL A 361 -14.60 19.59 -27.90
N ARG A 362 -15.22 20.75 -28.21
CA ARG A 362 -15.67 21.70 -27.19
C ARG A 362 -16.76 21.12 -26.29
N LYS A 363 -17.66 20.31 -26.85
CA LYS A 363 -18.72 19.66 -26.07
C LYS A 363 -18.14 18.65 -25.09
N GLU A 364 -17.20 17.81 -25.53
CA GLU A 364 -16.54 16.81 -24.67
C GLU A 364 -15.68 17.46 -23.59
N GLU A 365 -14.93 18.52 -23.92
CA GLU A 365 -14.15 19.27 -22.92
C GLU A 365 -15.03 19.92 -21.85
N ARG A 366 -16.12 20.61 -22.25
CA ARG A 366 -17.05 21.21 -21.28
C ARG A 366 -17.67 20.17 -20.36
N LYS A 367 -18.04 19.00 -20.89
CA LYS A 367 -18.56 17.89 -20.07
C LYS A 367 -17.51 17.40 -19.08
N PHE A 368 -16.28 17.21 -19.54
CA PHE A 368 -15.17 16.76 -18.70
C PHE A 368 -14.91 17.71 -17.53
N VAL A 369 -14.81 19.02 -17.80
CA VAL A 369 -14.65 20.04 -16.76
C VAL A 369 -15.85 20.06 -15.80
N ALA A 370 -17.07 20.03 -16.32
CA ALA A 370 -18.29 20.06 -15.50
C ALA A 370 -18.38 18.84 -14.56
N VAL A 371 -17.98 17.66 -15.00
CA VAL A 371 -17.96 16.44 -14.15
C VAL A 371 -16.98 16.60 -13.00
N TYR A 372 -15.76 17.08 -13.26
CA TYR A 372 -14.76 17.27 -12.21
C TYR A 372 -15.11 18.39 -11.23
N GLN A 373 -15.66 19.51 -11.73
CA GLN A 373 -16.16 20.58 -10.88
C GLN A 373 -17.34 20.08 -10.01
N GLY A 374 -18.29 19.36 -10.60
CA GLY A 374 -19.46 18.85 -9.90
C GLY A 374 -19.15 17.76 -8.87
N LEU A 375 -18.27 16.80 -9.20
CA LEU A 375 -17.94 15.68 -8.31
C LEU A 375 -16.85 16.04 -7.30
N PHE A 376 -15.82 16.77 -7.71
CA PHE A 376 -14.62 16.96 -6.91
C PHE A 376 -14.39 18.41 -6.49
N GLY A 377 -15.13 19.37 -7.04
CA GLY A 377 -14.95 20.79 -6.72
C GLY A 377 -13.65 21.38 -7.28
N ILE A 378 -13.08 20.77 -8.31
CA ILE A 378 -11.81 21.18 -8.91
C ILE A 378 -11.93 21.41 -10.41
N ASP A 379 -11.06 22.25 -10.96
CA ASP A 379 -10.82 22.32 -12.40
C ASP A 379 -9.76 21.28 -12.78
N PRO A 380 -10.09 20.24 -13.58
CA PRO A 380 -9.11 19.23 -13.97
C PRO A 380 -8.04 19.77 -14.92
N MET A 381 -8.22 20.98 -15.48
CA MET A 381 -7.26 21.64 -16.37
C MET A 381 -6.21 22.48 -15.63
N ASP A 382 -6.37 22.68 -14.32
CA ASP A 382 -5.39 23.39 -13.51
C ASP A 382 -4.14 22.52 -13.31
N GLN A 383 -3.05 22.98 -13.93
CA GLN A 383 -1.79 22.26 -14.00
C GLN A 383 -1.08 22.15 -12.65
N THR A 384 -1.45 22.98 -11.66
CA THR A 384 -0.82 22.95 -10.33
C THR A 384 -1.18 21.70 -9.51
N GLN A 385 -2.14 20.90 -9.99
CA GLN A 385 -2.59 19.66 -9.38
C GLN A 385 -1.78 18.43 -9.82
N TYR A 386 -0.82 18.61 -10.73
CA TYR A 386 -0.06 17.51 -11.34
C TYR A 386 1.44 17.79 -11.27
N ASP A 387 2.22 16.74 -11.08
CA ASP A 387 3.68 16.80 -11.06
C ASP A 387 4.25 16.96 -12.49
N ILE A 388 3.60 16.33 -13.47
CA ILE A 388 4.03 16.36 -14.88
C ILE A 388 2.83 16.62 -15.79
N CYS A 389 2.93 17.66 -16.63
CA CYS A 389 2.00 17.89 -17.73
C CYS A 389 2.68 17.58 -19.07
N VAL A 390 2.18 16.56 -19.79
CA VAL A 390 2.72 16.13 -21.08
C VAL A 390 1.86 16.66 -22.23
N SER A 391 2.48 17.38 -23.17
CA SER A 391 1.82 17.83 -24.40
C SER A 391 1.89 16.76 -25.48
N MET A 392 0.72 16.34 -25.98
CA MET A 392 0.53 15.26 -26.94
C MET A 392 0.28 15.77 -28.37
N ASP A 393 0.61 17.04 -28.64
CA ASP A 393 0.49 17.63 -29.98
C ASP A 393 1.51 17.03 -30.95
N HIS A 394 2.72 16.76 -30.45
CA HIS A 394 3.86 16.30 -31.26
C HIS A 394 4.58 15.09 -30.66
N LEU A 395 4.14 14.60 -29.51
CA LEU A 395 4.69 13.41 -28.88
C LEU A 395 3.87 12.17 -29.25
N SER A 396 4.57 11.09 -29.58
CA SER A 396 3.96 9.77 -29.65
C SER A 396 3.61 9.29 -28.23
N VAL A 397 2.67 8.33 -28.15
CA VAL A 397 2.33 7.67 -26.89
C VAL A 397 3.56 7.06 -26.23
N ASP A 398 4.44 6.43 -27.01
CA ASP A 398 5.65 5.79 -26.48
C ASP A 398 6.64 6.81 -25.92
N ALA A 399 6.83 7.95 -26.60
CA ALA A 399 7.71 9.02 -26.10
C ALA A 399 7.17 9.63 -24.80
N ALA A 400 5.86 9.90 -24.74
CA ALA A 400 5.20 10.36 -23.53
C ALA A 400 5.34 9.34 -22.37
N ALA A 401 5.14 8.06 -22.67
CA ALA A 401 5.27 7.00 -21.68
C ALA A 401 6.71 6.84 -21.17
N GLN A 402 7.72 6.99 -22.02
CA GLN A 402 9.12 6.98 -21.62
C GLN A 402 9.47 8.15 -20.69
N LEU A 403 8.96 9.35 -20.96
CA LEU A 403 9.14 10.51 -20.08
C LEU A 403 8.56 10.24 -18.68
N VAL A 404 7.32 9.77 -18.63
CA VAL A 404 6.63 9.45 -17.37
C VAL A 404 7.34 8.32 -16.63
N ALA A 405 7.69 7.23 -17.32
CA ALA A 405 8.40 6.10 -16.72
C ALA A 405 9.79 6.48 -16.22
N GLY A 406 10.49 7.35 -16.94
CA GLY A 406 11.78 7.91 -16.53
C GLY A 406 11.66 8.72 -15.24
N ALA A 407 10.65 9.60 -15.17
CA ALA A 407 10.37 10.38 -13.97
C ALA A 407 9.99 9.48 -12.78
N ALA A 408 9.09 8.52 -12.98
CA ALA A 408 8.67 7.58 -11.94
C ALA A 408 9.85 6.78 -11.36
N ARG A 409 10.78 6.32 -12.20
CA ARG A 409 12.01 5.62 -11.75
C ARG A 409 13.01 6.52 -11.04
N SER A 410 12.93 7.83 -11.27
CA SER A 410 13.87 8.81 -10.72
C SER A 410 13.32 9.52 -9.48
N MET A 411 12.09 9.21 -9.06
CA MET A 411 11.53 9.77 -7.83
C MET A 411 12.34 9.28 -6.63
N THR A 412 12.88 10.23 -5.86
CA THR A 412 13.55 9.94 -4.60
C THR A 412 12.51 9.81 -3.50
N PRO A 413 12.61 8.81 -2.60
CA PRO A 413 11.69 8.71 -1.47
C PRO A 413 11.75 9.98 -0.63
N PRO A 414 10.63 10.41 -0.01
CA PRO A 414 10.63 11.58 0.84
C PRO A 414 11.69 11.40 1.94
N SER A 415 12.67 12.29 1.96
CA SER A 415 13.69 12.34 3.02
C SER A 415 12.98 12.45 4.35
N GLY A 416 13.17 11.45 5.21
CA GLY A 416 12.58 11.36 6.55
C GLY A 416 13.07 12.48 7.46
N THR A 417 12.57 13.69 7.24
CA THR A 417 12.73 14.86 8.09
C THR A 417 11.52 15.75 7.86
N GLY A 418 10.67 15.84 8.89
CA GLY A 418 9.64 16.86 8.97
C GLY A 418 8.23 16.30 8.95
N ALA A 419 7.67 16.12 10.14
CA ALA A 419 6.28 16.42 10.39
C ALA A 419 6.01 17.89 10.01
N LEU A 420 5.90 18.18 8.71
CA LEU A 420 5.30 19.37 8.14
C LEU A 420 4.62 18.92 6.86
N GLY A 421 3.35 18.53 7.01
CA GLY A 421 2.48 18.22 5.90
C GLY A 421 2.47 19.40 4.93
N ARG A 422 3.07 19.21 3.76
CA ARG A 422 2.65 19.95 2.57
C ARG A 422 1.37 19.29 2.09
N TYR A 423 0.36 20.13 1.85
CA TYR A 423 -1.01 19.81 1.42
C TYR A 423 -1.99 19.35 2.51
N ALA A 424 -2.02 20.08 3.63
CA ALA A 424 -3.25 20.25 4.42
C ALA A 424 -3.76 21.68 4.23
N SER A 425 -4.54 21.91 3.16
CA SER A 425 -5.57 22.95 3.01
C SER A 425 -5.89 23.09 1.52
N ARG A 426 -7.02 22.52 1.09
CA ARG A 426 -7.84 22.95 -0.07
C ARG A 426 -9.00 21.97 -0.32
N VAL A 427 -9.76 21.65 0.73
CA VAL A 427 -11.19 21.26 0.60
C VAL A 427 -11.88 21.70 1.89
N THR A 428 -12.05 23.01 2.04
CA THR A 428 -13.10 23.64 2.85
C THR A 428 -13.20 25.08 2.35
N ALA A 429 -14.03 25.29 1.34
CA ALA A 429 -14.76 26.51 1.06
C ALA A 429 -15.94 26.11 0.16
#